data_AF-A0A0R3DBL6-F1
#
_entry.id   AF-A0A0R3DBL6-F1
#
_cell.length_a   1.000
_cell.length_b   1.000
_cell.length_c   1.000
_cell.angle_alpha   90.00
_cell.angle_beta   90.00
_cell.angle_gamma   90.00
#
_symmetry.space_group_name_H-M   'P 1'
#
loop_
_entity.id
_entity.type
_entity.pdbx_description
1 polymer ?
#
loop_
_entity_poly.entity_id
_entity_poly.type
_entity_poly.pdbx_seq_one_letter_code
_entity_poly.pdbx_strand_id
1 'polypeptide(L)'
;MIVAVVTLTPCLVALEYLHATGFCYRDARYLTDEELIRVAADEAVRTNRAYEAIEQRIEYASATDLIARNPDCCVAIKDESEQSDDPILRDIAPDRVFGPYVLAIEVIYRAKQDGPKPFDHHTYYLGACGERLDYSGSAEAHGRLPRGR
;
A
#
# COMPACT_ATOMS: atom_id res chain seq x y z
N MET A 1 28.97 15.72 -30.42
CA MET A 1 28.96 15.28 -29.00
C MET A 1 28.11 16.18 -28.10
N ILE A 2 28.22 17.52 -28.18
CA ILE A 2 27.45 18.45 -27.31
C ILE A 2 25.93 18.34 -27.50
N VAL A 3 25.45 18.19 -28.74
CA VAL A 3 24.00 18.07 -29.04
C VAL A 3 23.36 16.84 -28.37
N ALA A 4 24.06 15.70 -28.33
CA ALA A 4 23.54 14.47 -27.73
C ALA A 4 23.37 14.61 -26.21
N VAL A 5 24.30 15.28 -25.54
CA VAL A 5 24.24 15.52 -24.09
C VAL A 5 23.08 16.46 -23.74
N VAL A 6 22.89 17.54 -24.51
CA VAL A 6 21.82 18.53 -24.27
C VAL A 6 20.42 17.93 -24.45
N THR A 7 20.24 16.93 -25.33
CA THR A 7 18.94 16.26 -25.51
C THR A 7 18.70 15.09 -24.57
N LEU A 8 19.73 14.34 -24.17
CA LEU A 8 19.57 13.18 -23.28
C LEU A 8 19.26 13.59 -21.84
N THR A 9 19.90 14.65 -21.33
CA THR A 9 19.68 15.13 -19.96
C THR A 9 18.21 15.47 -19.65
N PRO A 10 17.49 16.28 -20.46
CA PRO A 10 16.08 16.58 -20.16
C PRO A 10 15.18 15.35 -20.27
N CYS A 11 15.48 14.39 -21.16
CA CYS A 11 14.75 13.13 -21.22
C CYS A 11 14.92 12.31 -19.94
N LEU A 12 16.15 12.20 -19.42
CA LEU A 12 16.42 11.50 -18.16
C LEU A 12 15.73 12.19 -16.98
N VAL A 13 15.80 13.52 -16.91
CA VAL A 13 15.10 14.29 -15.86
C VAL A 13 13.60 14.09 -15.93
N ALA A 14 13.01 14.06 -17.12
CA ALA A 14 11.58 13.79 -17.28
C ALA A 14 11.19 12.38 -16.84
N LEU A 15 12.02 11.37 -17.13
CA LEU A 15 11.77 9.98 -16.71
C LEU A 15 11.86 9.83 -15.18
N GLU A 16 12.89 10.41 -14.56
CA GLU A 16 13.04 10.41 -13.11
C GLU A 16 11.87 11.14 -12.43
N TYR A 17 11.44 12.28 -12.99
CA TYR A 17 10.29 13.01 -12.48
C TYR A 17 8.97 12.22 -12.56
N LEU A 18 8.73 11.55 -13.69
CA LEU A 18 7.55 10.68 -13.84
C LEU A 18 7.59 9.51 -12.85
N HIS A 19 8.76 8.91 -12.64
CA HIS A 19 8.92 7.83 -11.69
C HIS A 19 8.67 8.29 -10.24
N ALA A 20 9.25 9.44 -9.86
CA ALA A 20 9.08 10.03 -8.53
C ALA A 20 7.62 10.46 -8.25
N THR A 21 6.87 10.82 -9.29
CA THR A 21 5.45 11.21 -9.16
C THR A 21 4.49 10.02 -9.16
N GLY A 22 4.97 8.78 -9.31
CA GLY A 22 4.13 7.59 -9.30
C GLY A 22 3.55 7.21 -10.67
N PHE A 23 4.18 7.62 -11.77
CA PHE A 23 3.78 7.16 -13.10
C PHE A 23 4.11 5.67 -13.26
N CYS A 24 3.10 4.85 -13.56
CA CYS A 24 3.32 3.45 -13.87
C CYS A 24 3.70 3.27 -15.34
N TYR A 25 4.98 2.97 -15.59
CA TYR A 25 5.50 2.72 -16.93
C TYR A 25 4.93 1.47 -17.60
N ARG A 26 4.60 0.44 -16.81
CA ARG A 26 3.99 -0.80 -17.33
C ARG A 26 2.63 -0.52 -18.00
N ASP A 27 1.84 0.35 -17.37
CA ASP A 27 0.46 0.64 -17.79
C ASP A 27 0.34 1.99 -18.51
N ALA A 28 1.47 2.70 -18.68
CA ALA A 28 1.59 4.03 -19.29
C ALA A 28 0.61 5.08 -18.71
N ARG A 29 0.35 5.02 -17.40
CA ARG A 29 -0.57 5.93 -16.69
C ARG A 29 -0.27 5.99 -15.19
N TYR A 30 -0.90 6.92 -14.49
CA TYR A 30 -0.98 6.90 -13.03
C TYR A 30 -2.05 5.90 -12.58
N LEU A 31 -1.74 5.11 -11.56
CA LEU A 31 -2.75 4.30 -10.87
C LEU A 31 -3.51 5.17 -9.86
N THR A 32 -4.81 4.92 -9.74
CA THR A 32 -5.66 5.58 -8.74
C THR A 32 -5.45 4.97 -7.36
N ASP A 33 -5.80 5.71 -6.30
CA ASP A 33 -5.75 5.18 -4.94
C ASP A 33 -6.61 3.92 -4.81
N GLU A 34 -7.77 3.88 -5.45
CA GLU A 34 -8.67 2.73 -5.43
C GLU A 34 -8.05 1.49 -6.08
N GLU A 35 -7.23 1.66 -7.12
CA GLU A 35 -6.51 0.56 -7.74
C GLU A 35 -5.41 0.02 -6.83
N LEU A 36 -4.64 0.91 -6.21
CA LEU A 36 -3.59 0.53 -5.26
C LEU A 36 -4.16 -0.10 -3.99
N ILE A 37 -5.31 0.39 -3.50
CA ILE A 37 -6.06 -0.22 -2.40
C ILE A 37 -6.53 -1.62 -2.77
N ARG A 38 -7.05 -1.85 -3.98
CA ARG A 38 -7.46 -3.19 -4.41
C ARG A 38 -6.28 -4.16 -4.46
N VAL A 39 -5.11 -3.70 -4.87
CA VAL A 39 -3.88 -4.50 -4.85
C VAL A 39 -3.51 -4.90 -3.41
N ALA A 40 -3.49 -3.94 -2.48
CA ALA A 40 -3.20 -4.22 -1.07
C ALA A 40 -4.25 -5.16 -0.43
N ALA A 41 -5.53 -4.98 -0.76
CA ALA A 41 -6.60 -5.86 -0.31
C ALA A 41 -6.48 -7.27 -0.89
N ASP A 42 -6.03 -7.43 -2.15
CA ASP A 42 -5.76 -8.75 -2.73
C ASP A 42 -4.63 -9.47 -1.98
N GLU A 43 -3.55 -8.75 -1.66
CA GLU A 43 -2.48 -9.27 -0.81
C GLU A 43 -3.00 -9.70 0.56
N ALA A 44 -3.86 -8.90 1.19
CA ALA A 44 -4.47 -9.23 2.47
C ALA A 44 -5.33 -10.50 2.39
N VAL A 45 -6.11 -10.69 1.32
CA VAL A 45 -6.87 -11.93 1.09
C VAL A 45 -5.94 -13.14 0.97
N ARG A 46 -4.82 -13.00 0.22
CA ARG A 46 -3.83 -14.07 0.09
C ARG A 46 -3.18 -14.42 1.42
N THR A 47 -2.76 -13.42 2.19
CA THR A 47 -2.20 -13.61 3.53
C THR A 47 -3.21 -14.28 4.46
N ASN A 48 -4.46 -13.80 4.48
CA ASN A 48 -5.51 -14.36 5.31
C ASN A 48 -5.80 -15.83 4.98
N ARG A 49 -5.88 -16.18 3.70
CA ARG A 49 -6.06 -17.57 3.25
C ARG A 49 -4.90 -18.47 3.69
N ALA A 50 -3.67 -17.97 3.68
CA ALA A 50 -2.51 -18.76 4.12
C ALA A 50 -2.58 -19.19 5.59
N TYR A 51 -3.27 -18.42 6.44
CA TYR A 51 -3.44 -18.71 7.87
C TYR A 51 -4.77 -19.40 8.21
N GLU A 52 -5.68 -19.54 7.25
CA GLU A 52 -7.04 -20.08 7.46
C GLU A 52 -7.03 -21.45 8.14
N ALA A 53 -6.20 -22.37 7.65
CA ALA A 53 -6.13 -23.75 8.14
C ALA A 53 -5.63 -23.85 9.60
N ILE A 54 -4.92 -22.84 10.10
CA ILE A 54 -4.30 -22.84 11.43
C ILE A 54 -5.16 -22.07 12.43
N GLU A 55 -5.79 -20.98 12.00
CA GLU A 55 -6.41 -20.00 12.90
C GLU A 55 -7.93 -19.83 12.75
N GLN A 56 -8.60 -20.65 11.92
CA GLN A 56 -10.05 -20.56 11.68
C GLN A 56 -10.48 -19.16 11.21
N ARG A 57 -9.74 -18.60 10.25
CA ARG A 57 -9.98 -17.24 9.75
C ARG A 57 -11.22 -17.18 8.85
N ILE A 58 -11.82 -16.01 8.77
CA ILE A 58 -12.90 -15.70 7.84
C ILE A 58 -12.36 -15.79 6.42
N GLU A 59 -12.95 -16.63 5.57
CA GLU A 59 -12.61 -16.66 4.16
C GLU A 59 -13.18 -15.41 3.45
N TYR A 60 -12.35 -14.82 2.59
CA TYR A 60 -12.72 -13.77 1.67
C TYR A 60 -12.51 -14.27 0.24
N ALA A 61 -13.53 -14.12 -0.60
CA ALA A 61 -13.48 -14.64 -1.97
C ALA A 61 -12.55 -13.81 -2.88
N SER A 62 -12.45 -12.51 -2.61
CA SER A 62 -11.67 -11.54 -3.40
C SER A 62 -11.40 -10.27 -2.61
N ALA A 63 -10.51 -9.41 -3.13
CA ALA A 63 -10.30 -8.05 -2.61
C ALA A 63 -11.62 -7.25 -2.49
N THR A 64 -12.49 -7.35 -3.50
CA THR A 64 -13.80 -6.69 -3.50
C THR A 64 -14.70 -7.17 -2.37
N ASP A 65 -14.69 -8.48 -2.08
CA ASP A 65 -15.44 -9.06 -0.96
C ASP A 65 -14.90 -8.59 0.40
N LEU A 66 -13.56 -8.55 0.55
CA LEU A 66 -12.92 -8.01 1.75
C LEU A 66 -13.31 -6.56 2.01
N ILE A 67 -13.23 -5.71 0.98
CA ILE A 67 -13.58 -4.28 1.08
C ILE A 67 -15.08 -4.11 1.37
N ALA A 68 -15.95 -4.86 0.69
CA ALA A 68 -17.40 -4.77 0.90
C ALA A 68 -17.82 -5.14 2.33
N ARG A 69 -17.13 -6.13 2.93
CA ARG A 69 -17.40 -6.60 4.30
C ARG A 69 -16.69 -5.79 5.39
N ASN A 70 -15.72 -4.95 5.01
CA ASN A 70 -14.96 -4.07 5.90
C ASN A 70 -14.86 -2.67 5.26
N PRO A 71 -15.95 -1.87 5.27
CA PRO A 71 -16.01 -0.62 4.51
C PRO A 71 -14.94 0.42 4.89
N ASP A 72 -14.41 0.35 6.11
CA ASP A 72 -13.36 1.24 6.61
C ASP A 72 -11.97 0.56 6.65
N CYS A 73 -11.77 -0.54 5.92
CA CYS A 73 -10.54 -1.34 6.02
C CYS A 73 -9.31 -0.59 5.56
N CYS A 74 -9.45 0.24 4.55
CA CYS A 74 -8.37 0.44 3.61
C CYS A 74 -8.10 1.93 3.43
N VAL A 75 -6.90 2.37 3.80
CA VAL A 75 -6.52 3.78 3.78
C VAL A 75 -5.16 3.95 3.12
N ALA A 76 -5.10 4.79 2.10
CA ALA A 76 -3.84 5.24 1.53
C ALA A 76 -3.20 6.31 2.42
N ILE A 77 -2.01 6.03 2.94
CA ILE A 77 -1.24 6.96 3.78
C ILE A 77 -0.34 7.78 2.86
N LYS A 78 -0.72 9.05 2.64
CA LYS A 78 0.02 9.97 1.75
C LYS A 78 0.98 10.90 2.51
N ASP A 79 0.60 11.28 3.72
CA ASP A 79 1.39 12.16 4.59
C ASP A 79 1.98 11.37 5.76
N GLU A 80 3.31 11.35 5.80
CA GLU A 80 4.11 10.61 6.77
C GLU A 80 4.04 11.24 8.18
N SER A 81 3.62 12.52 8.28
CA SER A 81 3.62 13.28 9.53
C SER A 81 2.55 12.87 10.54
N GLU A 82 1.58 12.03 10.16
CA GLU A 82 0.42 11.76 11.02
C GLU A 82 0.32 10.34 11.59
N GLN A 83 1.18 9.36 11.24
CA GLN A 83 0.84 7.99 11.65
C GLN A 83 1.90 6.87 11.71
N SER A 84 3.18 7.09 11.38
CA SER A 84 4.12 5.96 11.29
C SER A 84 5.34 6.09 12.21
N ASP A 85 5.42 5.21 13.21
CA ASP A 85 6.67 4.87 13.92
C ASP A 85 7.54 3.87 13.12
N ASP A 86 7.14 3.51 11.88
CA ASP A 86 7.85 2.54 11.04
C ASP A 86 9.16 3.14 10.47
N PRO A 87 10.33 2.56 10.80
CA PRO A 87 11.62 3.06 10.37
C PRO A 87 11.81 3.07 8.85
N ILE A 88 11.11 2.19 8.10
CA ILE A 88 11.22 2.13 6.65
C ILE A 88 10.73 3.43 6.01
N LEU A 89 9.62 3.99 6.51
CA LEU A 89 9.11 5.26 6.01
C LEU A 89 10.00 6.45 6.43
N ARG A 90 10.61 6.41 7.62
CA ARG A 90 11.55 7.47 8.06
C ARG A 90 12.82 7.54 7.23
N ASP A 91 13.33 6.40 6.78
CA ASP A 91 14.56 6.34 5.97
C ASP A 91 14.34 6.70 4.49
N ILE A 92 13.08 6.74 4.02
CA ILE A 92 12.72 7.13 2.64
C ILE A 92 12.33 8.64 2.56
N ALA A 93 12.10 9.30 3.69
CA ALA A 93 11.40 10.57 3.79
C ALA A 93 12.12 11.86 3.31
N PRO A 94 13.40 12.15 3.62
CA PRO A 94 13.92 13.50 3.39
C PRO A 94 14.35 13.80 1.94
N ASP A 95 14.56 12.79 1.09
CA ASP A 95 15.21 12.94 -0.22
C ASP A 95 14.30 12.68 -1.44
N ARG A 96 12.96 12.78 -1.27
CA ARG A 96 11.94 12.61 -2.35
C ARG A 96 12.08 13.53 -3.58
N VAL A 97 13.16 14.29 -3.71
CA VAL A 97 13.56 14.90 -4.99
C VAL A 97 13.99 13.80 -5.99
N PHE A 98 14.53 12.67 -5.51
CA PHE A 98 15.00 11.56 -6.33
C PHE A 98 14.74 10.20 -5.66
N GLY A 99 13.97 9.32 -6.30
CA GLY A 99 13.72 7.97 -5.78
C GLY A 99 12.46 7.31 -6.34
N PRO A 100 12.26 6.00 -6.11
CA PRO A 100 11.04 5.30 -6.49
C PRO A 100 9.84 5.82 -5.70
N TYR A 101 8.71 5.98 -6.38
CA TYR A 101 7.44 6.24 -5.72
C TYR A 101 7.06 5.04 -4.83
N VAL A 102 6.76 5.33 -3.57
CA VAL A 102 6.27 4.35 -2.58
C VAL A 102 5.02 4.89 -1.92
N LEU A 103 3.96 4.09 -1.92
CA LEU A 103 2.70 4.38 -1.22
C LEU A 103 2.46 3.31 -0.16
N ALA A 104 2.19 3.74 1.08
CA ALA A 104 1.74 2.86 2.14
C ALA A 104 0.21 2.75 2.11
N ILE A 105 -0.30 1.51 2.09
CA ILE A 105 -1.73 1.22 2.24
C ILE A 105 -1.93 0.43 3.53
N GLU A 106 -2.69 1.01 4.44
CA GLU A 106 -3.16 0.33 5.64
C GLU A 106 -4.40 -0.48 5.30
N VAL A 107 -4.42 -1.75 5.70
CA VAL A 107 -5.52 -2.70 5.53
C VAL A 107 -5.84 -3.33 6.89
N ILE A 108 -6.95 -2.89 7.49
CA ILE A 108 -7.52 -3.45 8.71
C ILE A 108 -8.79 -4.22 8.36
N TYR A 109 -8.84 -5.51 8.67
CA TYR A 109 -10.02 -6.33 8.37
C TYR A 109 -10.29 -7.33 9.48
N ARG A 110 -11.54 -7.79 9.55
CA ARG A 110 -11.94 -8.82 10.52
C ARG A 110 -11.42 -10.19 10.07
N ALA A 111 -10.30 -10.64 10.61
CA ALA A 111 -9.75 -11.97 10.32
C ALA A 111 -10.52 -13.11 10.99
N LYS A 112 -11.21 -12.90 12.12
CA LYS A 112 -11.90 -13.96 12.90
C LYS A 112 -13.33 -13.57 13.25
N GLN A 113 -14.25 -14.54 13.32
CA GLN A 113 -15.64 -14.27 13.73
C GLN A 113 -15.69 -13.77 15.17
N ASP A 114 -15.04 -14.51 16.08
CA ASP A 114 -15.07 -14.30 17.52
C ASP A 114 -13.64 -14.25 18.12
N GLY A 115 -13.55 -13.79 19.37
CA GLY A 115 -12.31 -13.78 20.15
C GLY A 115 -11.82 -12.38 20.55
N PRO A 116 -10.77 -12.29 21.39
CA PRO A 116 -10.29 -11.02 21.93
C PRO A 116 -9.59 -10.13 20.89
N LYS A 117 -9.14 -10.70 19.78
CA LYS A 117 -8.44 -10.02 18.67
C LYS A 117 -9.02 -10.47 17.33
N PRO A 118 -10.22 -9.99 16.95
CA PRO A 118 -10.90 -10.46 15.74
C PRO A 118 -10.43 -9.73 14.47
N PHE A 119 -9.59 -8.68 14.60
CA PHE A 119 -9.08 -7.90 13.49
C PHE A 119 -7.57 -8.12 13.30
N ASP A 120 -7.18 -8.17 12.03
CA ASP A 120 -5.78 -8.10 11.61
C ASP A 120 -5.52 -6.73 10.99
N HIS A 121 -4.27 -6.29 11.08
CA HIS A 121 -3.77 -5.04 10.51
C HIS A 121 -2.50 -5.32 9.72
N HIS A 122 -2.50 -4.86 8.47
CA HIS A 122 -1.35 -4.94 7.60
C HIS A 122 -1.10 -3.59 6.95
N THR A 123 0.17 -3.22 6.83
CA THR A 123 0.61 -2.10 6.02
C THR A 123 1.38 -2.65 4.83
N TYR A 124 0.90 -2.36 3.63
CA TYR A 124 1.55 -2.74 2.38
C TYR A 124 2.25 -1.53 1.77
N TYR A 125 3.52 -1.70 1.43
CA TYR A 125 4.29 -0.68 0.72
C TYR A 125 4.30 -1.03 -0.76
N LEU A 126 3.63 -0.19 -1.57
CA LEU A 126 3.43 -0.41 -2.99
C LEU A 126 4.24 0.57 -3.83
N GLY A 127 4.78 0.10 -4.95
CA GLY A 127 5.38 0.95 -5.98
C GLY A 127 4.34 1.58 -6.90
N ALA A 128 4.81 2.36 -7.88
CA ALA A 128 3.95 3.10 -8.81
C ALA A 128 3.02 2.21 -9.65
N CYS A 129 3.43 0.97 -9.92
CA CYS A 129 2.65 0.00 -10.68
C CYS A 129 1.91 -1.02 -9.80
N GLY A 130 1.82 -0.78 -8.49
CA GLY A 130 1.16 -1.67 -7.54
C GLY A 130 1.96 -2.93 -7.20
N GLU A 131 3.24 -3.00 -7.55
CA GLU A 131 4.11 -4.05 -7.02
C GLU A 131 4.33 -3.88 -5.52
N ARG A 132 4.25 -4.98 -4.76
CA ARG A 132 4.57 -4.97 -3.33
C ARG A 132 6.08 -4.90 -3.14
N LEU A 133 6.54 -3.80 -2.57
CA LEU A 133 7.94 -3.57 -2.21
C LEU A 133 8.26 -4.18 -0.85
N ASP A 134 7.36 -3.97 0.12
CA ASP A 134 7.48 -4.53 1.47
C ASP A 134 6.11 -4.68 2.16
N TYR A 135 6.07 -5.30 3.34
CA TYR A 135 4.89 -5.36 4.19
C TYR A 135 5.24 -5.44 5.68
N SER A 136 4.41 -4.84 6.51
CA SER A 136 4.38 -5.08 7.96
C SER A 136 2.98 -5.50 8.38
N GLY A 137 2.86 -6.26 9.48
CA GLY A 137 1.55 -6.70 9.95
C GLY A 137 1.56 -7.16 11.40
N SER A 138 0.41 -7.07 12.05
CA SER A 138 0.20 -7.52 13.43
C SER A 138 -1.22 -8.05 13.61
N ALA A 139 -1.33 -9.17 14.34
CA ALA A 139 -2.61 -9.77 14.75
C ALA A 139 -3.24 -9.07 15.98
N GLU A 140 -2.74 -7.89 16.35
CA GLU A 140 -3.17 -7.12 17.53
C GLU A 140 -3.89 -5.82 17.16
N ALA A 141 -4.55 -5.78 16.01
CA ALA A 141 -5.35 -4.62 15.64
C ALA A 141 -6.57 -4.50 16.54
N HIS A 142 -6.66 -3.42 17.33
CA HIS A 142 -7.95 -2.95 17.79
C HIS A 142 -8.60 -2.29 16.58
N GLY A 143 -9.69 -2.86 16.05
CA GLY A 143 -10.37 -2.30 14.88
C GLY A 143 -10.51 -0.78 15.03
N ARG A 144 -10.13 -0.01 14.01
CA ARG A 144 -10.24 1.45 14.04
C ARG A 144 -11.68 1.79 14.41
N LEU A 145 -11.90 2.30 15.62
CA LEU A 145 -13.10 3.06 15.88
C LEU A 145 -13.08 4.20 14.84
N PRO A 146 -14.16 4.41 14.07
CA PRO A 146 -14.20 5.52 13.12
C PRO A 146 -13.85 6.77 13.91
N ARG A 147 -12.73 7.42 13.57
CA ARG A 147 -12.43 8.75 14.11
C ARG A 147 -13.59 9.61 13.63
N GLY A 148 -14.46 9.98 14.57
CA GLY A 148 -15.66 10.77 14.29
C GLY A 148 -15.26 11.98 13.45
N ARG A 149 -15.92 12.13 12.30
CA ARG A 149 -15.91 13.38 11.55
C ARG A 149 -16.55 14.49 12.39
#